data_AF-A0A7C5YTW8-F1
#
_entry.id   AF-A0A7C5YTW8-F1
#
_cell.length_a   1.000
_cell.length_b   1.000
_cell.length_c   1.000
_cell.angle_alpha   90.00
_cell.angle_beta   90.00
_cell.angle_gamma   90.00
#
_symmetry.space_group_name_H-M   'P 1'
#
loop_
_entity.id
_entity.type
_entity.pdbx_description
1 polymer ?
#
loop_
_entity_poly.entity_id
_entity_poly.type
_entity_poly.pdbx_seq_one_letter_code
_entity_poly.pdbx_strand_id
1 'polypeptide(L)'
;MGHDVLTMIEAGQAGQRMSDEAVLSFARAEGRVLLTLNRKHFVQLHRRNPDHSGIVVCTYDPDFAALAHRIHVAIEAESPLSGRLIRIHRPPS
;
A
#
# COMPACT_ATOMS: atom_id res chain seq x y z
N MET A 1 -4.94 16.49 2.79
CA MET A 1 -4.57 15.12 3.22
C MET A 1 -5.84 14.29 3.50
N GLY A 2 -6.76 14.19 2.54
CA GLY A 2 -8.09 13.57 2.73
C GLY A 2 -8.22 12.23 1.99
N HIS A 3 -7.33 11.28 2.29
CA HIS A 3 -7.40 9.93 1.70
C HIS A 3 -8.41 9.08 2.46
N ASP A 4 -9.26 8.35 1.73
CA ASP A 4 -10.14 7.35 2.32
C ASP A 4 -9.34 6.08 2.63
N VAL A 5 -9.04 5.89 3.91
CA VAL A 5 -8.24 4.77 4.41
C VAL A 5 -9.17 3.71 4.97
N LEU A 6 -9.15 2.54 4.34
CA LEU A 6 -9.82 1.35 4.85
C LEU A 6 -8.76 0.39 5.38
N THR A 7 -8.73 0.17 6.69
CA THR A 7 -7.89 -0.87 7.28
C THR A 7 -8.52 -2.25 7.05
N MET A 8 -7.69 -3.29 6.93
CA MET A 8 -8.21 -4.67 6.86
C MET A 8 -9.04 -5.06 8.09
N ILE A 9 -8.84 -4.37 9.23
CA ILE A 9 -9.67 -4.56 10.42
C ILE A 9 -11.09 -4.03 10.19
N GLU A 10 -11.20 -2.80 9.69
CA GLU A 10 -12.49 -2.15 9.36
C GLU A 10 -13.23 -2.88 8.24
N ALA A 11 -12.50 -3.50 7.30
CA ALA A 11 -13.07 -4.37 6.26
C ALA A 11 -13.63 -5.71 6.79
N GLY A 12 -13.60 -5.93 8.11
CA GLY A 12 -14.03 -7.19 8.74
C GLY A 12 -13.11 -8.37 8.47
N GLN A 13 -11.90 -8.11 7.95
CA GLN A 13 -10.89 -9.13 7.64
C GLN A 13 -9.83 -9.26 8.76
N ALA A 14 -10.06 -8.63 9.92
CA ALA A 14 -9.18 -8.72 11.09
C ALA A 14 -8.98 -10.18 11.53
N GLY A 15 -7.73 -10.61 11.69
CA GLY A 15 -7.41 -11.93 12.25
C GLY A 15 -7.57 -13.11 11.29
N GLN A 16 -8.06 -12.89 10.07
CA GLN A 16 -7.98 -13.89 9.02
C GLN A 16 -6.55 -13.90 8.46
N ARG A 17 -5.90 -15.06 8.44
CA ARG A 17 -4.60 -15.24 7.76
C ARG A 17 -4.81 -15.20 6.24
N MET A 18 -5.18 -14.05 5.71
CA MET A 18 -5.25 -13.83 4.27
C MET A 18 -3.85 -13.93 3.67
N SER A 19 -3.73 -14.57 2.51
CA SER A 19 -2.48 -14.55 1.75
C SER A 19 -2.25 -13.16 1.15
N ASP A 20 -1.00 -12.85 0.81
CA ASP A 20 -0.65 -11.57 0.17
C ASP A 20 -1.44 -11.38 -1.15
N GLU A 21 -1.67 -12.46 -1.90
CA GLU A 21 -2.52 -12.47 -3.11
C GLU A 21 -3.98 -12.08 -2.83
N ALA A 22 -4.55 -12.60 -1.74
CA ALA A 22 -5.93 -12.33 -1.37
C ALA A 22 -6.11 -10.86 -0.95
N VAL A 23 -5.14 -10.32 -0.21
CA VAL A 23 -5.09 -8.90 0.16
C VAL A 23 -5.01 -8.00 -1.07
N LEU A 24 -4.12 -8.33 -2.02
CA LEU A 24 -4.00 -7.56 -3.27
C LEU A 24 -5.28 -7.63 -4.10
N SER A 25 -5.91 -8.81 -4.17
CA SER A 25 -7.15 -9.03 -4.91
C SER A 25 -8.32 -8.25 -4.29
N PHE A 26 -8.40 -8.20 -2.96
CA PHE A 26 -9.38 -7.38 -2.24
C PHE A 26 -9.19 -5.88 -2.55
N ALA A 27 -7.97 -5.36 -2.43
CA ALA A 27 -7.68 -3.96 -2.74
C ALA A 27 -8.03 -3.61 -4.20
N ARG A 28 -7.73 -4.52 -5.14
CA ARG A 28 -8.12 -4.37 -6.54
C ARG A 28 -9.64 -4.32 -6.71
N ALA A 29 -10.38 -5.25 -6.09
CA ALA A 29 -11.83 -5.32 -6.19
C ALA A 29 -12.52 -4.06 -5.65
N GLU A 30 -11.96 -3.48 -4.59
CA GLU A 30 -12.42 -2.20 -4.00
C GLU A 30 -11.95 -0.96 -4.79
N GLY A 31 -11.12 -1.13 -5.83
CA GLY A 31 -10.54 0.00 -6.57
C GLY A 31 -9.53 0.83 -5.76
N ARG A 32 -8.93 0.23 -4.73
CA ARG A 32 -8.06 0.91 -3.74
C ARG A 32 -6.59 0.58 -3.93
N VAL A 33 -5.72 1.57 -3.71
CA VAL A 33 -4.27 1.36 -3.62
C VAL A 33 -3.95 0.67 -2.29
N LEU A 34 -3.13 -0.37 -2.34
CA LEU A 34 -2.72 -1.11 -1.15
C LEU A 34 -1.51 -0.46 -0.47
N LEU A 35 -1.64 -0.07 0.80
CA LEU A 35 -0.54 0.41 1.64
C LEU A 35 -0.06 -0.71 2.59
N THR A 36 1.25 -1.01 2.61
CA THR A 36 1.77 -2.12 3.42
C THR A 36 3.21 -1.92 3.92
N LEU A 37 3.50 -2.47 5.10
CA LEU A 37 4.87 -2.62 5.62
C LEU A 37 5.53 -3.94 5.18
N ASN A 38 4.79 -4.88 4.58
CA ASN A 38 5.32 -6.16 4.07
C ASN A 38 6.01 -5.97 2.70
N ARG A 39 7.11 -5.22 2.69
CA ARG A 39 7.77 -4.74 1.46
C ARG A 39 8.22 -5.86 0.54
N LYS A 40 8.90 -6.87 1.10
CA LYS A 40 9.56 -7.92 0.30
C LYS A 40 8.54 -8.73 -0.49
N HIS A 41 7.47 -9.17 0.16
CA HIS A 41 6.49 -10.05 -0.49
C HIS A 41 5.67 -9.27 -1.52
N PHE A 42 5.22 -8.06 -1.21
CA PHE A 42 4.42 -7.28 -2.16
C PHE A 42 5.21 -6.76 -3.36
N VAL A 43 6.54 -6.54 -3.23
CA VAL A 43 7.40 -6.29 -4.39
C VAL A 43 7.48 -7.52 -5.30
N GLN A 44 7.54 -8.72 -4.74
CA GLN A 44 7.56 -9.96 -5.52
C GLN A 44 6.20 -10.22 -6.16
N LEU A 45 5.11 -9.98 -5.42
CA LEU A 45 3.75 -10.16 -5.90
C LEU A 45 3.41 -9.20 -7.03
N HIS A 46 3.77 -7.92 -6.92
CA HIS A 46 3.66 -6.93 -8.00
C HIS A 46 4.27 -7.40 -9.32
N ARG A 47 5.47 -8.01 -9.27
CA ARG A 47 6.15 -8.53 -10.47
C ARG A 47 5.40 -9.70 -11.12
N ARG A 48 4.66 -10.49 -10.31
CA ARG A 48 3.88 -11.65 -10.77
C ARG A 48 2.48 -11.25 -11.23
N ASN A 49 1.91 -10.23 -10.61
CA ASN A 49 0.57 -9.75 -10.87
C ASN A 49 0.58 -8.21 -10.98
N PRO A 50 0.81 -7.65 -12.18
CA PRO A 50 0.80 -6.21 -12.40
C PRO A 50 -0.62 -5.61 -12.48
N ASP A 51 -1.66 -6.45 -12.49
CA ASP A 51 -3.06 -6.01 -12.58
C ASP A 51 -3.63 -5.72 -11.17
N HIS A 52 -3.38 -4.50 -10.70
CA HIS A 52 -3.89 -3.99 -9.42
C HIS A 52 -4.06 -2.47 -9.46
N SER A 53 -4.80 -1.91 -8.50
CA SER A 53 -5.06 -0.45 -8.43
C SER A 53 -3.83 0.36 -7.99
N GLY A 54 -2.83 -0.28 -7.41
CA GLY A 54 -1.56 0.32 -7.01
C GLY A 54 -1.05 -0.30 -5.70
N ILE A 55 0.25 -0.26 -5.46
CA ILE A 55 0.87 -0.73 -4.21
C ILE A 55 1.83 0.34 -3.69
N VAL A 56 1.69 0.71 -2.42
CA VAL A 56 2.63 1.55 -1.67
C VAL A 56 3.28 0.69 -0.60
N VAL A 57 4.59 0.46 -0.72
CA VAL A 57 5.37 -0.25 0.30
C VAL A 57 6.18 0.74 1.13
N CYS A 58 6.04 0.66 2.46
CA CYS A 58 6.68 1.60 3.39
C CYS A 58 7.71 0.90 4.27
N THR A 59 8.81 1.58 4.58
CA THR A 59 9.59 1.26 5.79
C THR A 59 8.83 1.78 7.01
N TYR A 60 8.84 1.02 8.11
CA TYR A 60 8.34 1.51 9.39
C TYR A 60 9.07 2.80 9.79
N ASP A 61 8.30 3.83 10.09
CA ASP A 61 8.76 5.09 10.65
C ASP A 61 7.89 5.42 11.87
N PRO A 62 8.46 5.57 13.08
CA PRO A 62 7.70 5.99 14.24
C PRO A 62 7.09 7.39 14.10
N ASP A 63 7.62 8.23 13.21
CA ASP A 63 6.97 9.49 12.82
C ASP A 63 5.90 9.22 11.75
N PHE A 64 4.72 8.81 12.23
CA PHE A 64 3.58 8.52 11.37
C PHE A 64 3.09 9.73 10.57
N ALA A 65 3.21 10.94 11.13
CA ALA A 65 2.79 12.16 10.44
C ALA A 65 3.71 12.46 9.25
N ALA A 66 5.03 12.36 9.45
CA ALA A 66 6.00 12.50 8.37
C ALA A 66 5.87 11.38 7.33
N LEU A 67 5.58 10.14 7.76
CA LEU A 67 5.33 9.03 6.86
C LEU A 67 4.08 9.27 6.00
N ALA A 68 2.96 9.66 6.61
CA ALA A 68 1.72 9.99 5.90
C ALA A 68 1.94 11.11 4.89
N HIS A 69 2.70 12.15 5.26
CA HIS A 69 3.04 13.24 4.35
C HIS A 69 3.83 12.75 3.12
N ARG A 70 4.86 11.92 3.32
CA ARG A 70 5.64 11.35 2.20
C ARG A 70 4.81 10.43 1.31
N ILE A 71 3.91 9.63 1.89
CA ILE A 71 2.96 8.81 1.12
C ILE A 71 2.09 9.71 0.24
N HIS A 72 1.51 10.77 0.81
CA HIS A 72 0.65 11.69 0.07
C HIS A 72 1.40 12.36 -1.09
N VAL A 73 2.58 12.94 -0.84
CA VAL A 73 3.40 13.57 -1.88
C VAL A 73 3.74 12.60 -3.01
N ALA A 74 4.10 11.36 -2.68
CA ALA A 74 4.45 10.35 -3.68
C ALA A 74 3.24 9.90 -4.51
N ILE A 75 2.06 9.81 -3.90
CA ILE A 75 0.81 9.49 -4.60
C ILE A 75 0.41 10.62 -5.55
N GLU A 76 0.57 11.88 -5.14
CA GLU A 76 0.25 13.03 -6.01
C GLU A 76 1.21 13.15 -7.21
N ALA A 77 2.47 12.75 -7.04
CA ALA A 77 3.48 12.79 -8.10
C ALA A 77 3.30 11.70 -9.16
N GLU A 78 2.63 10.58 -8.85
CA GLU A 78 2.49 9.43 -9.73
C GLU A 78 1.02 9.27 -10.18
N SER A 79 0.71 9.59 -11.43
CA SER A 79 -0.61 9.38 -12.02
C SER A 79 -0.50 8.84 -13.45
N PRO A 80 -1.17 7.72 -13.81
CA PRO A 80 -2.06 6.90 -12.97
C PRO A 80 -1.31 5.91 -12.05
N LEU A 81 -1.91 5.57 -10.91
CA LEU A 81 -1.38 4.61 -9.92
C LEU A 81 -1.60 3.13 -10.28
N SER A 82 -2.50 2.86 -11.23
CA SER A 82 -2.83 1.49 -11.64
C SER A 82 -1.58 0.76 -12.14
N GLY A 83 -1.37 -0.45 -11.63
CA GLY A 83 -0.19 -1.26 -11.91
C GLY A 83 1.13 -0.69 -11.41
N ARG A 84 1.14 0.37 -10.60
CA ARG A 84 2.37 0.99 -10.06
C ARG A 84 2.72 0.47 -8.68
N LEU A 85 4.02 0.39 -8.41
CA LEU A 85 4.58 0.12 -7.09
C LEU A 85 5.45 1.28 -6.62
N ILE A 86 4.99 1.99 -5.59
CA ILE A 86 5.66 3.13 -4.98
C ILE A 86 6.39 2.67 -3.71
N ARG A 87 7.61 3.14 -3.52
CA ARG A 87 8.44 2.82 -2.35
C ARG A 87 8.65 4.05 -1.49
N ILE A 88 8.18 4.01 -0.24
CA ILE A 88 8.41 5.07 0.74
C ILE A 88 9.44 4.60 1.74
N HIS A 89 10.56 5.31 1.80
CA HIS A 89 11.67 5.01 2.69
C HIS A 89 11.63 5.94 3.91
N ARG A 90 12.03 5.40 5.07
CA ARG A 90 12.32 6.21 6.25
C ARG A 90 13.61 7.01 5.98
N PRO A 91 13.66 8.32 6.26
CA PRO A 91 14.88 9.12 6.15
C PRO A 91 16.01 8.55 7.03
N PRO A 92 17.28 8.75 6.65
CA PRO A 92 18.40 8.45 7.55
C PRO A 92 18.30 9.34 8.80
N SER A 93 18.70 8.78 9.94
CA SER A 93 18.81 9.49 11.22
C SER A 93 19.97 10.48 11.22
#